data_AF-A0A161UYJ6-F1
#
_entry.id   AF-A0A161UYJ6-F1
#
_cell.length_a   1.000
_cell.length_b   1.000
_cell.length_c   1.000
_cell.angle_alpha   90.00
_cell.angle_beta   90.00
_cell.angle_gamma   90.00
#
_symmetry.space_group_name_H-M   'P 1'
#
loop_
_entity.id
_entity.type
_entity.pdbx_description
1 polymer ?
#
loop_
_entity_poly.entity_id
_entity_poly.type
_entity_poly.pdbx_seq_one_letter_code
_entity_poly.pdbx_strand_id
1 'polypeptide(L)'
;MPALDKQDQRAKEANDNGPKAKTSKRERIYLAVPYEENQKAKDLGARWDREADSWYAPSAKVAEKTKQWSVEGKAPKAEEKRDPEQEFSDWLRSKNVVLNGLAEMDGKWHRVGIQGERDKSASYRGFLNASVPNGMLNNFRAGQDTWLFDGQQLSKDEVRRAIEAGKQAQKERAEELKQEQQAAAKKAFGIWSNISEWAKPTNCDYLKRKNVRGYGVKLDKDGRMVLPLRDTDLKIHSLQFVGEQKRYLTNGRKEGLFHAIDPEQYLKDASKLGVGDTLIFAEGYATGASVHRLTHKPVLVTFDADNLVKVASAMREKFPDVTMLFAADDDHHLTTRENPLPNKGIEKAQEAARAVDGYVVPPLLNSAEKAKGLKDWNDLTNERGDDKAAYQFVMQTRKALDCEKIKELEHSRSPKKEMSRELEVA
;
A
#
# COMPACT_ATOMS: atom_id res chain seq x y z
N MET A 1 77.09 13.72 -40.41
CA MET A 1 77.47 12.41 -39.84
C MET A 1 76.19 11.68 -39.47
N PRO A 2 76.04 10.39 -39.86
CA PRO A 2 75.14 10.15 -41.00
C PRO A 2 74.17 8.95 -40.84
N ALA A 3 73.40 8.71 -41.92
CA ALA A 3 72.92 7.38 -42.39
C ALA A 3 71.73 6.71 -41.66
N LEU A 4 70.93 5.80 -42.26
CA LEU A 4 70.59 5.39 -43.66
C LEU A 4 69.37 4.42 -43.54
N ASP A 5 68.42 4.25 -44.47
CA ASP A 5 67.89 5.17 -45.50
C ASP A 5 66.46 4.72 -45.92
N LYS A 6 65.80 5.58 -46.70
CA LYS A 6 64.78 5.38 -47.76
C LYS A 6 64.30 3.96 -48.16
N GLN A 7 63.01 3.89 -48.47
CA GLN A 7 62.37 3.74 -49.81
C GLN A 7 60.85 3.70 -49.55
N ASP A 8 59.93 4.52 -50.08
CA ASP A 8 59.80 5.37 -51.28
C ASP A 8 59.84 4.65 -52.64
N GLN A 9 58.64 4.43 -53.21
CA GLN A 9 58.39 4.53 -54.65
C GLN A 9 56.91 4.87 -54.94
N ARG A 10 56.70 5.71 -55.96
CA ARG A 10 55.41 6.29 -56.40
C ARG A 10 54.80 5.53 -57.59
N ALA A 11 53.46 5.50 -57.67
CA ALA A 11 52.67 5.75 -58.89
C ALA A 11 51.21 6.02 -58.45
N LYS A 12 50.62 7.21 -58.60
CA LYS A 12 50.02 7.86 -59.79
C LYS A 12 48.81 7.12 -60.41
N GLU A 13 47.66 7.79 -60.32
CA GLU A 13 46.55 7.89 -61.30
C GLU A 13 45.90 6.58 -61.82
N ALA A 14 44.71 6.29 -61.29
CA ALA A 14 43.56 5.83 -62.10
C ALA A 14 42.25 6.28 -61.44
N ASN A 15 41.49 7.14 -62.13
CA ASN A 15 40.08 7.39 -61.82
C ASN A 15 39.26 6.29 -62.51
N ASP A 16 38.81 5.29 -61.76
CA ASP A 16 37.93 4.25 -62.30
C ASP A 16 36.63 4.13 -61.50
N ASN A 17 35.52 4.21 -62.23
CA ASN A 17 34.18 4.37 -61.70
C ASN A 17 33.52 2.99 -61.47
N GLY A 18 34.16 2.20 -60.60
CA GLY A 18 33.75 0.83 -60.29
C GLY A 18 32.53 0.75 -59.36
N PRO A 19 31.60 -0.21 -59.55
CA PRO A 19 30.40 -0.31 -58.72
C PRO A 19 30.75 -0.56 -57.25
N LYS A 20 30.11 0.19 -56.32
CA LYS A 20 30.23 -0.05 -54.87
C LYS A 20 29.95 -1.53 -54.57
N ALA A 21 31.00 -2.26 -54.19
CA ALA A 21 30.90 -3.66 -53.83
C ALA A 21 29.89 -3.81 -52.69
N LYS A 22 28.78 -4.50 -52.96
CA LYS A 22 27.78 -4.85 -51.95
C LYS A 22 28.44 -5.80 -50.95
N THR A 23 28.97 -5.26 -49.86
CA THR A 23 29.42 -6.06 -48.71
C THR A 23 28.26 -6.96 -48.30
N SER A 24 28.50 -8.28 -48.34
CA SER A 24 27.48 -9.27 -48.00
C SER A 24 26.87 -8.95 -46.64
N LYS A 25 25.53 -8.98 -46.56
CA LYS A 25 24.82 -8.96 -45.28
C LYS A 25 25.30 -10.18 -44.50
N ARG A 26 26.21 -9.99 -43.54
CA ARG A 26 26.52 -11.01 -42.53
C ARG A 26 25.20 -11.34 -41.84
N GLU A 27 24.79 -12.60 -41.87
CA GLU A 27 23.56 -13.05 -41.21
C GLU A 27 23.62 -12.69 -39.72
N ARG A 28 22.69 -11.82 -39.30
CA ARG A 28 22.48 -11.47 -37.89
C ARG A 28 21.38 -12.41 -37.37
N ILE A 29 21.72 -13.29 -36.46
CA ILE A 29 20.74 -14.17 -35.80
C ILE A 29 20.30 -13.46 -34.53
N TYR A 30 19.07 -12.94 -34.50
CA TYR A 30 18.55 -12.16 -33.37
C TYR A 30 18.20 -13.05 -32.17
N LEU A 31 18.32 -12.47 -30.97
CA LEU A 31 18.29 -13.16 -29.69
C LEU A 31 17.32 -12.48 -28.72
N ALA A 32 16.48 -13.28 -28.08
CA ALA A 32 15.44 -12.87 -27.14
C ALA A 32 15.95 -12.73 -25.69
N VAL A 33 17.11 -12.12 -25.49
CA VAL A 33 17.81 -12.00 -24.18
C VAL A 33 16.97 -11.20 -23.15
N PRO A 34 16.71 -11.73 -21.94
CA PRO A 34 16.15 -10.97 -20.81
C PRO A 34 17.06 -9.84 -20.33
N TYR A 35 16.52 -8.78 -19.75
CA TYR A 35 17.30 -7.60 -19.34
C TYR A 35 18.39 -7.96 -18.31
N GLU A 36 18.06 -8.87 -17.40
CA GLU A 36 18.91 -9.39 -16.33
C GLU A 36 20.08 -10.24 -16.88
N GLU A 37 19.93 -10.81 -18.08
CA GLU A 37 20.93 -11.64 -18.75
C GLU A 37 21.76 -10.89 -19.81
N ASN A 38 21.52 -9.59 -20.01
CA ASN A 38 22.21 -8.74 -21.00
C ASN A 38 23.75 -8.87 -20.93
N GLN A 39 24.33 -8.83 -19.74
CA GLN A 39 25.77 -8.92 -19.55
C GLN A 39 26.29 -10.32 -19.94
N LYS A 40 25.58 -11.38 -19.53
CA LYS A 40 25.90 -12.78 -19.87
C LYS A 40 25.85 -13.04 -21.38
N ALA A 41 24.88 -12.46 -22.10
CA ALA A 41 24.81 -12.55 -23.56
C ALA A 41 25.97 -11.81 -24.25
N LYS A 42 26.33 -10.62 -23.75
CA LYS A 42 27.48 -9.83 -24.21
C LYS A 42 28.80 -10.58 -24.02
N ASP A 43 28.97 -11.24 -22.88
CA ASP A 43 30.16 -12.06 -22.54
C ASP A 43 30.26 -13.32 -23.41
N LEU A 44 29.13 -13.92 -23.79
CA LEU A 44 29.07 -15.02 -24.76
C LEU A 44 29.28 -14.58 -26.22
N GLY A 45 29.40 -13.27 -26.48
CA GLY A 45 29.77 -12.69 -27.77
C GLY A 45 28.63 -12.04 -28.55
N ALA A 46 27.42 -11.93 -27.98
CA ALA A 46 26.33 -11.22 -28.61
C ALA A 46 26.63 -9.71 -28.72
N ARG A 47 25.91 -9.03 -29.61
CA ARG A 47 26.03 -7.58 -29.85
C ARG A 47 24.64 -6.94 -29.87
N TRP A 48 24.57 -5.68 -29.47
CA TRP A 48 23.33 -4.89 -29.54
C TRP A 48 23.27 -4.19 -30.90
N ASP A 49 22.17 -4.37 -31.60
CA ASP A 49 21.80 -3.59 -32.77
C ASP A 49 20.98 -2.39 -32.30
N ARG A 50 21.45 -1.17 -32.60
CA ARG A 50 20.75 0.07 -32.21
C ARG A 50 19.62 0.46 -33.17
N GLU A 51 19.63 -0.05 -34.40
CA GLU A 51 18.59 0.23 -35.39
C GLU A 51 17.39 -0.72 -35.20
N ALA A 52 17.68 -1.96 -34.77
CA ALA A 52 16.67 -2.98 -34.46
C ALA A 52 16.36 -3.12 -32.95
N ASP A 53 16.96 -2.29 -32.09
CA ASP A 53 16.92 -2.30 -30.61
C ASP A 53 16.94 -3.72 -30.00
N SER A 54 17.86 -4.57 -30.48
CA SER A 54 17.84 -6.02 -30.21
C SER A 54 19.24 -6.65 -30.13
N TRP A 55 19.38 -7.73 -29.35
CA TRP A 55 20.60 -8.52 -29.32
C TRP A 55 20.68 -9.44 -30.54
N TYR A 56 21.88 -9.59 -31.10
CA TYR A 56 22.14 -10.55 -32.17
C TYR A 56 23.47 -11.29 -31.96
N ALA A 57 23.51 -12.53 -32.42
CA ALA A 57 24.73 -13.28 -32.63
C ALA A 57 25.35 -12.85 -33.99
N PRO A 58 26.59 -12.32 -34.01
CA PRO A 58 27.26 -11.89 -35.24
C PRO A 58 27.89 -13.05 -36.04
N SER A 59 27.74 -14.30 -35.59
CA SER A 59 28.25 -15.51 -36.25
C SER A 59 27.57 -16.77 -35.68
N ALA A 60 27.56 -17.87 -36.45
CA ALA A 60 27.04 -19.17 -36.01
C ALA A 60 27.68 -19.69 -34.71
N LYS A 61 28.98 -19.45 -34.49
CA LYS A 61 29.68 -19.83 -33.26
C LYS A 61 29.18 -19.07 -32.03
N VAL A 62 28.73 -17.82 -32.20
CA VAL A 62 28.03 -17.10 -31.12
C VAL A 62 26.61 -17.64 -31.00
N ALA A 63 25.90 -17.85 -32.10
CA ALA A 63 24.51 -18.35 -32.09
C ALA A 63 24.36 -19.66 -31.29
N GLU A 64 25.29 -20.61 -31.43
CA GLU A 64 25.30 -21.85 -30.65
C GLU A 64 25.60 -21.61 -29.16
N LYS A 65 26.49 -20.67 -28.82
CA LYS A 65 26.74 -20.25 -27.43
C LYS A 65 25.54 -19.51 -26.82
N THR A 66 24.77 -18.81 -27.63
CA THR A 66 23.61 -18.00 -27.22
C THR A 66 22.27 -18.70 -27.48
N LYS A 67 22.29 -20.01 -27.79
CA LYS A 67 21.14 -20.80 -28.26
C LYS A 67 19.94 -20.78 -27.32
N GLN A 68 20.19 -20.66 -26.01
CA GLN A 68 19.14 -20.48 -24.99
C GLN A 68 18.26 -19.24 -25.21
N TRP A 69 18.73 -18.24 -25.96
CA TRP A 69 17.98 -17.04 -26.34
C TRP A 69 17.57 -17.02 -27.83
N SER A 70 17.71 -18.12 -28.59
CA SER A 70 17.29 -18.15 -29.99
C SER A 70 15.76 -18.08 -30.15
N VAL A 71 15.31 -17.38 -31.19
CA VAL A 71 13.88 -17.27 -31.60
C VAL A 71 13.53 -18.15 -32.81
N GLU A 72 14.52 -18.86 -33.36
CA GLU A 72 14.34 -19.69 -34.55
C GLU A 72 13.37 -20.85 -34.27
N GLY A 73 12.32 -20.98 -35.10
CA GLY A 73 11.24 -21.95 -34.89
C GLY A 73 10.17 -21.57 -33.87
N LYS A 74 10.19 -20.36 -33.29
CA LYS A 74 9.21 -19.89 -32.28
C LYS A 74 8.33 -18.70 -32.72
N ALA A 75 8.21 -18.46 -34.02
CA ALA A 75 7.18 -17.57 -34.55
C ALA A 75 5.91 -18.40 -34.84
N PRO A 76 4.80 -18.24 -34.08
CA PRO A 76 3.55 -18.91 -34.43
C PRO A 76 3.01 -18.35 -35.75
N LYS A 77 2.44 -19.24 -36.59
CA LYS A 77 1.60 -18.82 -37.71
C LYS A 77 0.37 -18.10 -37.15
N ALA A 78 -0.07 -17.04 -37.82
CA ALA A 78 -1.37 -16.44 -37.53
C ALA A 78 -2.48 -17.42 -37.90
N GLU A 79 -3.36 -17.76 -36.94
CA GLU A 79 -4.83 -17.72 -37.07
C GLU A 79 -5.51 -18.40 -35.87
N GLU A 80 -5.95 -17.59 -34.90
CA GLU A 80 -7.20 -17.84 -34.16
C GLU A 80 -7.68 -16.49 -33.60
N LYS A 81 -8.89 -16.04 -33.98
CA LYS A 81 -9.48 -14.81 -33.46
C LYS A 81 -10.09 -15.08 -32.08
N ARG A 82 -9.23 -15.22 -31.07
CA ARG A 82 -9.62 -15.24 -29.66
C ARG A 82 -10.17 -13.85 -29.26
N ASP A 83 -11.30 -13.84 -28.57
CA ASP A 83 -12.00 -12.62 -28.15
C ASP A 83 -11.67 -12.28 -26.67
N PRO A 84 -10.96 -11.17 -26.40
CA PRO A 84 -10.58 -10.82 -25.04
C PRO A 84 -11.75 -10.51 -24.11
N GLU A 85 -12.86 -9.95 -24.60
CA GLU A 85 -14.01 -9.61 -23.75
C GLU A 85 -14.76 -10.87 -23.32
N GLN A 86 -14.89 -11.84 -24.23
CA GLN A 86 -15.44 -13.16 -23.93
C GLN A 86 -14.56 -13.93 -22.92
N GLU A 87 -13.24 -14.02 -23.16
CA GLU A 87 -12.33 -14.73 -22.25
C GLU A 87 -12.26 -14.09 -20.86
N PHE A 88 -12.23 -12.76 -20.77
CA PHE A 88 -12.27 -12.08 -19.48
C PHE A 88 -13.59 -12.35 -18.74
N SER A 89 -14.72 -12.37 -19.48
CA SER A 89 -16.03 -12.72 -18.93
C SER A 89 -16.07 -14.16 -18.40
N ASP A 90 -15.48 -15.11 -19.14
CA ASP A 90 -15.42 -16.52 -18.72
C ASP A 90 -14.47 -16.75 -17.55
N TRP A 91 -13.35 -16.01 -17.49
CA TRP A 91 -12.48 -16.00 -16.31
C TRP A 91 -13.21 -15.44 -15.09
N LEU A 92 -13.96 -14.35 -15.21
CA LEU A 92 -14.78 -13.82 -14.12
C LEU A 92 -15.84 -14.85 -13.67
N ARG A 93 -16.53 -15.53 -14.60
CA ARG A 93 -17.46 -16.62 -14.27
C ARG A 93 -16.77 -17.79 -13.57
N SER A 94 -15.53 -18.14 -13.95
CA SER A 94 -14.72 -19.18 -13.27
C SER A 94 -14.37 -18.81 -11.81
N LYS A 95 -14.38 -17.52 -11.49
CA LYS A 95 -14.25 -16.97 -10.12
C LYS A 95 -15.61 -16.80 -9.43
N ASN A 96 -16.66 -17.46 -9.92
CA ASN A 96 -18.04 -17.38 -9.47
C ASN A 96 -18.67 -15.97 -9.55
N VAL A 97 -18.16 -15.08 -10.41
CA VAL A 97 -18.75 -13.75 -10.61
C VAL A 97 -20.05 -13.86 -11.42
N VAL A 98 -21.11 -13.24 -10.91
CA VAL A 98 -22.41 -13.15 -11.59
C VAL A 98 -22.36 -11.98 -12.59
N LEU A 99 -22.39 -12.29 -13.88
CA LEU A 99 -22.39 -11.32 -14.99
C LEU A 99 -23.65 -11.47 -15.85
N ASN A 100 -24.29 -10.33 -16.17
CA ASN A 100 -25.40 -10.25 -17.11
C ASN A 100 -24.86 -9.87 -18.50
N GLY A 101 -24.41 -10.85 -19.28
CA GLY A 101 -23.73 -10.63 -20.56
C GLY A 101 -22.21 -10.59 -20.42
N LEU A 102 -21.53 -9.87 -21.32
CA LEU A 102 -20.08 -9.66 -21.31
C LEU A 102 -19.66 -8.63 -20.26
N ALA A 103 -18.39 -8.72 -19.82
CA ALA A 103 -17.77 -7.78 -18.91
C ALA A 103 -17.24 -6.54 -19.63
N GLU A 104 -17.55 -5.34 -19.10
CA GLU A 104 -17.13 -4.06 -19.66
C GLU A 104 -15.62 -3.82 -19.45
N MET A 105 -14.83 -3.80 -20.53
CA MET A 105 -13.38 -3.62 -20.49
C MET A 105 -12.92 -2.16 -20.71
N ASP A 106 -13.67 -1.21 -20.14
CA ASP A 106 -13.51 0.24 -20.33
C ASP A 106 -12.47 0.93 -19.39
N GLY A 107 -11.79 0.14 -18.56
CA GLY A 107 -10.82 0.59 -17.55
C GLY A 107 -11.40 1.05 -16.21
N LYS A 108 -12.74 1.10 -16.07
CA LYS A 108 -13.42 1.53 -14.83
C LYS A 108 -13.75 0.34 -13.93
N TRP A 109 -14.05 0.63 -12.66
CA TRP A 109 -14.48 -0.38 -11.68
C TRP A 109 -15.99 -0.62 -11.76
N HIS A 110 -16.37 -1.82 -12.17
CA HIS A 110 -17.75 -2.30 -12.27
C HIS A 110 -18.10 -3.18 -11.06
N ARG A 111 -19.30 -3.02 -10.49
CA ARG A 111 -19.72 -3.71 -9.25
C ARG A 111 -20.57 -4.94 -9.57
N VAL A 112 -20.19 -6.08 -9.01
CA VAL A 112 -20.75 -7.40 -9.33
C VAL A 112 -20.91 -8.27 -8.07
N GLY A 113 -21.86 -9.20 -8.11
CA GLY A 113 -22.01 -10.23 -7.08
C GLY A 113 -21.11 -11.44 -7.34
N ILE A 114 -20.74 -12.14 -6.27
CA ILE A 114 -20.22 -13.52 -6.34
C ILE A 114 -21.38 -14.48 -6.00
N GLN A 115 -21.49 -15.59 -6.71
CA GLN A 115 -22.53 -16.59 -6.50
C GLN A 115 -22.47 -17.16 -5.07
N GLY A 116 -23.62 -17.21 -4.39
CA GLY A 116 -23.70 -17.63 -2.98
C GLY A 116 -23.30 -16.56 -1.97
N GLU A 117 -22.84 -15.38 -2.40
CA GLU A 117 -22.56 -14.24 -1.52
C GLU A 117 -23.69 -13.21 -1.55
N ARG A 118 -23.52 -12.12 -0.77
CA ARG A 118 -24.41 -10.96 -0.85
C ARG A 118 -24.22 -10.25 -2.19
N ASP A 119 -25.31 -9.68 -2.70
CA ASP A 119 -25.26 -8.89 -3.93
C ASP A 119 -24.19 -7.78 -3.85
N LYS A 120 -23.49 -7.56 -4.97
CA LYS A 120 -22.34 -6.65 -5.09
C LYS A 120 -21.20 -6.96 -4.08
N SER A 121 -20.80 -8.21 -3.91
CA SER A 121 -19.65 -8.58 -3.06
C SER A 121 -18.26 -8.36 -3.69
N ALA A 122 -18.17 -8.07 -5.00
CA ALA A 122 -16.91 -7.84 -5.69
C ALA A 122 -16.96 -6.65 -6.68
N SER A 123 -15.81 -6.24 -7.18
CA SER A 123 -15.70 -5.32 -8.31
C SER A 123 -14.65 -5.80 -9.30
N TYR A 124 -14.90 -5.67 -10.60
CA TYR A 124 -13.90 -5.94 -11.64
C TYR A 124 -13.55 -4.67 -12.41
N ARG A 125 -12.42 -4.69 -13.12
CA ARG A 125 -12.10 -3.75 -14.19
C ARG A 125 -11.35 -4.49 -15.29
N GLY A 126 -11.71 -4.29 -16.55
CA GLY A 126 -10.96 -4.76 -17.71
C GLY A 126 -10.37 -3.59 -18.49
N PHE A 127 -9.31 -3.82 -19.26
CA PHE A 127 -8.71 -2.85 -20.16
C PHE A 127 -8.56 -3.49 -21.55
N LEU A 128 -9.44 -3.17 -22.49
CA LEU A 128 -9.36 -3.68 -23.87
C LEU A 128 -8.27 -2.96 -24.68
N ASN A 129 -8.11 -1.66 -24.45
CA ASN A 129 -7.16 -0.79 -25.16
C ASN A 129 -5.73 -0.79 -24.57
N ALA A 130 -5.46 -1.67 -23.60
CA ALA A 130 -4.08 -1.94 -23.19
C ALA A 130 -3.42 -2.86 -24.22
N SER A 131 -2.10 -2.74 -24.45
CA SER A 131 -1.48 -3.48 -25.57
C SER A 131 -1.61 -5.00 -25.43
N VAL A 132 -1.62 -5.53 -24.20
CA VAL A 132 -2.29 -6.81 -23.91
C VAL A 132 -3.59 -6.50 -23.18
N PRO A 133 -4.75 -6.96 -23.67
CA PRO A 133 -5.99 -6.92 -22.91
C PRO A 133 -5.81 -7.61 -21.56
N ASN A 134 -6.20 -6.94 -20.48
CA ASN A 134 -6.01 -7.45 -19.12
C ASN A 134 -7.16 -7.02 -18.23
N GLY A 135 -7.26 -7.63 -17.06
CA GLY A 135 -8.32 -7.33 -16.13
C GLY A 135 -7.98 -7.71 -14.70
N MET A 136 -8.80 -7.22 -13.78
CA MET A 136 -8.63 -7.41 -12.35
C MET A 136 -9.98 -7.67 -11.71
N LEU A 137 -10.02 -8.59 -10.76
CA LEU A 137 -11.16 -8.85 -9.89
C LEU A 137 -10.74 -8.53 -8.46
N ASN A 138 -11.52 -7.72 -7.76
CA ASN A 138 -11.36 -7.45 -6.34
C ASN A 138 -12.57 -8.03 -5.61
N ASN A 139 -12.42 -9.21 -5.03
CA ASN A 139 -13.40 -9.83 -4.14
C ASN A 139 -13.18 -9.26 -2.73
N PHE A 140 -14.21 -8.65 -2.14
CA PHE A 140 -14.06 -7.90 -0.88
C PHE A 140 -13.83 -8.79 0.37
N ARG A 141 -13.82 -10.11 0.20
CA ARG A 141 -13.47 -11.10 1.23
C ARG A 141 -12.20 -11.88 0.87
N ALA A 142 -12.11 -12.38 -0.37
CA ALA A 142 -11.02 -13.25 -0.81
C ALA A 142 -9.77 -12.49 -1.32
N GLY A 143 -9.86 -11.18 -1.54
CA GLY A 143 -8.77 -10.36 -2.05
C GLY A 143 -8.82 -10.16 -3.56
N GLN A 144 -7.66 -9.86 -4.14
CA GLN A 144 -7.54 -9.41 -5.53
C GLN A 144 -6.89 -10.47 -6.43
N ASP A 145 -7.52 -10.74 -7.56
CA ASP A 145 -7.08 -11.60 -8.64
C ASP A 145 -6.82 -10.76 -9.92
N THR A 146 -5.96 -11.26 -10.80
CA THR A 146 -5.62 -10.61 -12.08
C THR A 146 -5.72 -11.58 -13.26
N TRP A 147 -6.14 -11.07 -14.40
CA TRP A 147 -6.25 -11.78 -15.68
C TRP A 147 -5.45 -11.07 -16.77
N LEU A 148 -4.90 -11.85 -17.68
CA LEU A 148 -4.14 -11.40 -18.84
C LEU A 148 -4.55 -12.24 -20.04
N PHE A 149 -4.84 -11.60 -21.17
CA PHE A 149 -5.21 -12.28 -22.40
C PHE A 149 -4.02 -13.03 -23.01
N ASP A 150 -4.21 -14.32 -23.26
CA ASP A 150 -3.18 -15.23 -23.80
C ASP A 150 -3.36 -15.50 -25.32
N GLY A 151 -4.38 -14.90 -25.95
CA GLY A 151 -4.68 -15.12 -27.37
C GLY A 151 -3.81 -14.34 -28.36
N GLN A 152 -2.99 -13.40 -27.89
CA GLN A 152 -1.95 -12.76 -28.69
C GLN A 152 -0.62 -12.77 -27.93
N GLN A 153 0.31 -13.62 -28.39
CA GLN A 153 1.74 -13.46 -28.12
C GLN A 153 2.22 -12.19 -28.81
N LEU A 154 2.06 -11.04 -28.14
CA LEU A 154 2.64 -9.78 -28.56
C LEU A 154 4.14 -9.95 -28.84
N SER A 155 4.65 -9.20 -29.83
CA SER A 155 6.09 -9.02 -29.94
C SER A 155 6.64 -8.37 -28.66
N LYS A 156 7.90 -8.66 -28.31
CA LYS A 156 8.54 -8.10 -27.11
C LYS A 156 8.51 -6.56 -27.10
N ASP A 157 8.49 -5.93 -28.27
CA ASP A 157 8.42 -4.47 -28.45
C ASP A 157 7.02 -3.90 -28.19
N GLU A 158 5.96 -4.67 -28.43
CA GLU A 158 4.59 -4.30 -28.06
C GLU A 158 4.38 -4.46 -26.55
N VAL A 159 4.88 -5.54 -25.94
CA VAL A 159 4.89 -5.70 -24.47
C VAL A 159 5.66 -4.57 -23.79
N ARG A 160 6.84 -4.20 -24.31
CA ARG A 160 7.67 -3.10 -23.78
C ARG A 160 6.99 -1.74 -23.90
N ARG A 161 6.32 -1.46 -25.04
CA ARG A 161 5.49 -0.26 -25.22
C ARG A 161 4.29 -0.25 -24.28
N ALA A 162 3.65 -1.40 -24.03
CA ALA A 162 2.57 -1.55 -23.07
C ALA A 162 3.00 -1.17 -21.64
N ILE A 163 4.14 -1.70 -21.21
CA ILE A 163 4.68 -1.48 -19.87
C ILE A 163 5.09 -0.02 -19.69
N GLU A 164 5.71 0.61 -20.68
CA GLU A 164 6.10 2.03 -20.57
C GLU A 164 4.88 2.96 -20.64
N ALA A 165 3.91 2.70 -21.52
CA ALA A 165 2.65 3.44 -21.54
C ALA A 165 1.86 3.26 -20.22
N GLY A 166 1.86 2.06 -19.65
CA GLY A 166 1.26 1.77 -18.34
C GLY A 166 1.93 2.51 -17.19
N LYS A 167 3.27 2.54 -17.16
CA LYS A 167 4.06 3.34 -16.20
C LYS A 167 3.81 4.83 -16.38
N GLN A 168 3.73 5.32 -17.62
CA GLN A 168 3.48 6.72 -17.91
C GLN A 168 2.07 7.14 -17.48
N ALA A 169 1.04 6.38 -17.85
CA ALA A 169 -0.32 6.59 -17.39
C ALA A 169 -0.45 6.46 -15.85
N GLN A 170 0.36 5.60 -15.21
CA GLN A 170 0.42 5.53 -13.74
C GLN A 170 1.02 6.80 -13.13
N LYS A 171 2.11 7.36 -13.71
CA LYS A 171 2.69 8.64 -13.27
C LYS A 171 1.71 9.79 -13.46
N GLU A 172 1.06 9.86 -14.62
CA GLU A 172 0.06 10.89 -14.94
C GLU A 172 -1.12 10.85 -13.96
N ARG A 173 -1.75 9.68 -13.76
CA ARG A 173 -2.82 9.50 -12.76
C ARG A 173 -2.37 9.81 -11.33
N ALA A 174 -1.11 9.52 -10.98
CA ALA A 174 -0.57 9.82 -9.66
C ALA A 174 -0.38 11.33 -9.46
N GLU A 175 0.04 12.06 -10.50
CA GLU A 175 0.17 13.52 -10.45
C GLU A 175 -1.21 14.21 -10.50
N GLU A 176 -2.15 13.73 -11.31
CA GLU A 176 -3.56 14.17 -11.31
C GLU A 176 -4.17 14.01 -9.90
N LEU A 177 -4.10 12.81 -9.32
CA LEU A 177 -4.58 12.53 -7.96
C LEU A 177 -3.92 13.43 -6.91
N LYS A 178 -2.62 13.73 -7.06
CA LYS A 178 -1.88 14.63 -6.18
C LYS A 178 -2.36 16.09 -6.33
N GLN A 179 -2.65 16.55 -7.55
CA GLN A 179 -3.24 17.87 -7.78
C GLN A 179 -4.66 17.98 -7.20
N GLU A 180 -5.50 16.96 -7.41
CA GLU A 180 -6.83 16.88 -6.80
C GLU A 180 -6.77 16.91 -5.26
N GLN A 181 -5.87 16.14 -4.66
CA GLN A 181 -5.67 16.13 -3.20
C GLN A 181 -5.15 17.47 -2.69
N GLN A 182 -4.28 18.18 -3.42
CA GLN A 182 -3.84 19.53 -3.06
C GLN A 182 -4.99 20.56 -3.14
N ALA A 183 -5.85 20.46 -4.15
CA ALA A 183 -7.06 21.29 -4.24
C ALA A 183 -8.04 20.99 -3.10
N ALA A 184 -8.25 19.71 -2.78
CA ALA A 184 -9.06 19.27 -1.65
C ALA A 184 -8.48 19.75 -0.31
N ALA A 185 -7.16 19.74 -0.11
CA ALA A 185 -6.50 20.26 1.09
C ALA A 185 -6.72 21.77 1.28
N LYS A 186 -6.60 22.57 0.20
CA LYS A 186 -6.93 24.01 0.23
C LYS A 186 -8.40 24.23 0.61
N LYS A 187 -9.32 23.45 0.03
CA LYS A 187 -10.76 23.48 0.35
C LYS A 187 -11.04 23.06 1.80
N ALA A 188 -10.38 22.01 2.30
CA ALA A 188 -10.49 21.53 3.68
C ALA A 188 -10.07 22.61 4.68
N PHE A 189 -8.95 23.27 4.44
CA PHE A 189 -8.47 24.39 5.27
C PHE A 189 -9.43 25.58 5.26
N GLY A 190 -9.99 25.93 4.09
CA GLY A 190 -10.98 27.00 3.97
C GLY A 190 -12.27 26.71 4.74
N ILE A 191 -12.84 25.50 4.58
CA ILE A 191 -14.03 25.06 5.34
C ILE A 191 -13.71 25.08 6.85
N TRP A 192 -12.59 24.48 7.27
CA TRP A 192 -12.21 24.42 8.68
C TRP A 192 -12.04 25.79 9.33
N SER A 193 -11.43 26.74 8.62
CA SER A 193 -11.20 28.09 9.11
C SER A 193 -12.48 28.90 9.24
N ASN A 194 -13.44 28.70 8.33
CA ASN A 194 -14.72 29.43 8.32
C ASN A 194 -15.77 28.92 9.31
N ILE A 195 -15.60 27.70 9.85
CA ILE A 195 -16.45 27.23 10.95
C ILE A 195 -15.97 27.86 12.26
N SER A 196 -16.81 28.65 12.92
CA SER A 196 -16.48 29.31 14.19
C SER A 196 -16.81 28.47 15.44
N GLU A 197 -17.84 27.62 15.38
CA GLU A 197 -18.37 26.92 16.54
C GLU A 197 -17.61 25.61 16.84
N TRP A 198 -17.25 25.43 18.12
CA TRP A 198 -16.66 24.19 18.63
C TRP A 198 -17.76 23.21 19.04
N ALA A 199 -17.64 21.95 18.62
CA ALA A 199 -18.60 20.92 18.99
C ALA A 199 -18.42 20.50 20.46
N LYS A 200 -19.54 20.33 21.17
CA LYS A 200 -19.67 19.97 22.59
C LYS A 200 -20.85 18.99 22.75
N PRO A 201 -20.92 18.21 23.83
CA PRO A 201 -22.10 17.38 24.12
C PRO A 201 -23.44 18.15 24.20
N THR A 202 -23.38 19.47 24.42
CA THR A 202 -24.57 20.34 24.53
C THR A 202 -25.10 20.85 23.19
N ASN A 203 -24.31 20.86 22.12
CA ASN A 203 -24.70 21.37 20.79
C ASN A 203 -24.50 20.34 19.66
N CYS A 204 -23.95 19.15 19.94
CA CYS A 204 -23.67 18.13 18.94
C CYS A 204 -24.23 16.76 19.35
N ASP A 205 -25.22 16.27 18.59
CA ASP A 205 -25.90 15.00 18.87
C ASP A 205 -24.98 13.78 18.84
N TYR A 206 -23.94 13.79 18.00
CA TYR A 206 -22.95 12.71 17.98
C TYR A 206 -22.19 12.63 19.31
N LEU A 207 -21.67 13.76 19.81
CA LEU A 207 -20.94 13.84 21.08
C LEU A 207 -21.85 13.52 22.27
N LYS A 208 -23.10 14.01 22.24
CA LYS A 208 -24.13 13.71 23.24
C LYS A 208 -24.43 12.21 23.31
N ARG A 209 -24.71 11.59 22.16
CA ARG A 209 -25.07 10.15 22.05
C ARG A 209 -23.90 9.23 22.40
N LYS A 210 -22.67 9.58 22.07
CA LYS A 210 -21.48 8.82 22.47
C LYS A 210 -20.97 9.16 23.88
N ASN A 211 -21.52 10.19 24.52
CA ASN A 211 -21.14 10.66 25.86
C ASN A 211 -19.64 11.03 25.98
N VAL A 212 -19.13 11.77 24.99
CA VAL A 212 -17.72 12.18 24.90
C VAL A 212 -17.56 13.67 24.64
N ARG A 213 -16.51 14.27 25.19
CA ARG A 213 -16.17 15.68 24.96
C ARG A 213 -15.68 15.93 23.53
N GLY A 214 -15.92 17.13 23.03
CA GLY A 214 -15.29 17.66 21.82
C GLY A 214 -13.86 18.14 22.09
N TYR A 215 -12.89 17.52 21.44
CA TYR A 215 -11.47 17.87 21.45
C TYR A 215 -11.05 18.13 20.01
N GLY A 216 -10.63 19.36 19.67
CA GLY A 216 -10.15 19.68 18.32
C GLY A 216 -11.20 19.57 17.19
N VAL A 217 -12.49 19.43 17.51
CA VAL A 217 -13.61 19.22 16.56
C VAL A 217 -14.61 20.36 16.58
N LYS A 218 -15.13 20.73 15.40
CA LYS A 218 -16.05 21.85 15.22
C LYS A 218 -17.46 21.39 14.82
N LEU A 219 -18.43 22.29 14.90
CA LEU A 219 -19.82 22.05 14.51
C LEU A 219 -20.14 22.82 13.22
N ASP A 220 -20.51 22.10 12.16
CA ASP A 220 -20.98 22.70 10.91
C ASP A 220 -22.41 23.25 11.08
N LYS A 221 -22.82 24.18 10.22
CA LYS A 221 -24.13 24.87 10.32
C LYS A 221 -25.33 23.94 10.16
N ASP A 222 -25.13 22.75 9.61
CA ASP A 222 -26.13 21.69 9.48
C ASP A 222 -26.05 20.64 10.60
N GLY A 223 -25.40 20.96 11.72
CA GLY A 223 -25.34 20.12 12.93
C GLY A 223 -24.32 18.98 12.88
N ARG A 224 -23.60 18.79 11.76
CA ARG A 224 -22.56 17.75 11.65
C ARG A 224 -21.31 18.15 12.43
N MET A 225 -20.72 17.20 13.15
CA MET A 225 -19.38 17.37 13.72
C MET A 225 -18.33 17.27 12.61
N VAL A 226 -17.35 18.17 12.63
CA VAL A 226 -16.25 18.22 11.66
C VAL A 226 -14.93 17.87 12.34
N LEU A 227 -14.28 16.82 11.84
CA LEU A 227 -12.95 16.39 12.26
C LEU A 227 -11.94 16.71 11.14
N PRO A 228 -10.90 17.50 11.40
CA PRO A 228 -9.81 17.72 10.45
C PRO A 228 -8.80 16.57 10.45
N LEU A 229 -8.53 16.06 9.24
CA LEU A 229 -7.48 15.09 8.95
C LEU A 229 -6.17 15.84 8.69
N ARG A 230 -5.13 15.47 9.44
CA ARG A 230 -3.83 16.11 9.44
C ARG A 230 -2.69 15.16 9.16
N ASP A 231 -1.60 15.69 8.61
CA ASP A 231 -0.31 15.03 8.58
C ASP A 231 0.44 15.16 9.92
N THR A 232 1.65 14.60 9.97
CA THR A 232 2.60 14.66 11.08
C THR A 232 2.94 16.09 11.51
N ASP A 233 2.83 17.08 10.62
CA ASP A 233 3.09 18.51 10.90
C ASP A 233 1.81 19.29 11.24
N LEU A 234 0.73 18.56 11.52
CA LEU A 234 -0.58 19.07 11.93
C LEU A 234 -1.28 19.95 10.87
N LYS A 235 -0.84 19.89 9.61
CA LYS A 235 -1.45 20.58 8.47
C LYS A 235 -2.69 19.83 7.99
N ILE A 236 -3.77 20.55 7.75
CA ILE A 236 -5.05 19.97 7.32
C ILE A 236 -5.01 19.62 5.82
N HIS A 237 -5.34 18.37 5.48
CA HIS A 237 -5.45 17.91 4.08
C HIS A 237 -6.85 17.42 3.70
N SER A 238 -7.70 17.09 4.68
CA SER A 238 -9.09 16.65 4.44
C SER A 238 -9.94 16.87 5.69
N LEU A 239 -11.25 16.67 5.56
CA LEU A 239 -12.23 16.72 6.65
C LEU A 239 -13.08 15.43 6.67
N GLN A 240 -13.45 14.98 7.86
CA GLN A 240 -14.55 14.04 8.07
C GLN A 240 -15.72 14.80 8.69
N PHE A 241 -16.90 14.64 8.09
CA PHE A 241 -18.17 15.16 8.58
C PHE A 241 -18.96 14.00 9.21
N VAL A 242 -19.45 14.19 10.43
CA VAL A 242 -20.16 13.16 11.20
C VAL A 242 -21.53 13.70 11.59
N GLY A 243 -22.55 13.23 10.87
CA GLY A 243 -23.98 13.37 11.21
C GLY A 243 -24.60 11.98 11.37
N GLU A 244 -25.75 11.75 10.74
CA GLU A 244 -26.34 10.41 10.57
C GLU A 244 -25.35 9.43 9.91
N GLN A 245 -24.61 9.91 8.91
CA GLN A 245 -23.56 9.19 8.22
C GLN A 245 -22.22 9.90 8.44
N LYS A 246 -21.13 9.11 8.48
CA LYS A 246 -19.75 9.63 8.39
C LYS A 246 -19.40 9.79 6.92
N ARG A 247 -18.93 10.96 6.49
CA ARG A 247 -18.49 11.25 5.12
C ARG A 247 -17.17 11.99 5.13
N TYR A 248 -16.30 11.72 4.17
CA TYR A 248 -15.06 12.49 3.97
C TYR A 248 -15.26 13.59 2.93
N LEU A 249 -14.42 14.61 2.96
CA LEU A 249 -14.35 15.61 1.88
C LEU A 249 -13.97 14.93 0.56
N THR A 250 -14.75 15.16 -0.49
CA THR A 250 -14.50 14.64 -1.84
C THR A 250 -13.08 14.97 -2.31
N ASN A 251 -12.39 13.97 -2.86
CA ASN A 251 -10.99 14.00 -3.30
C ASN A 251 -9.95 14.34 -2.20
N GLY A 252 -10.38 14.47 -0.94
CA GLY A 252 -9.48 14.67 0.19
C GLY A 252 -8.71 13.41 0.53
N ARG A 253 -7.38 13.53 0.66
CA ARG A 253 -6.52 12.45 1.15
C ARG A 253 -7.02 11.97 2.53
N LYS A 254 -6.92 10.65 2.78
CA LYS A 254 -7.17 10.03 4.10
C LYS A 254 -5.93 9.30 4.61
N GLU A 255 -5.23 8.63 3.70
CA GLU A 255 -4.07 7.78 3.99
C GLU A 255 -2.91 8.52 4.66
N GLY A 256 -2.42 7.98 5.78
CA GLY A 256 -1.36 8.56 6.61
C GLY A 256 -1.79 9.83 7.36
N LEU A 257 -3.10 10.12 7.43
CA LEU A 257 -3.62 11.27 8.16
C LEU A 257 -4.39 10.85 9.41
N PHE A 258 -4.41 11.73 10.41
CA PHE A 258 -5.06 11.50 11.70
C PHE A 258 -5.81 12.76 12.19
N HIS A 259 -6.69 12.58 13.16
CA HIS A 259 -7.15 13.68 14.01
C HIS A 259 -6.45 13.60 15.38
N ALA A 260 -5.85 14.70 15.82
CA ALA A 260 -5.13 14.79 17.08
C ALA A 260 -6.03 15.29 18.22
N ILE A 261 -6.13 14.48 19.27
CA ILE A 261 -6.66 14.84 20.58
C ILE A 261 -5.47 15.15 21.48
N ASP A 262 -5.03 16.41 21.43
CA ASP A 262 -3.84 16.93 22.10
C ASP A 262 -4.07 18.40 22.52
N PRO A 263 -4.81 18.64 23.62
CA PRO A 263 -5.14 20.01 24.07
C PRO A 263 -3.91 20.79 24.55
N GLU A 264 -2.92 20.10 25.13
CA GLU A 264 -1.66 20.67 25.64
C GLU A 264 -0.62 20.93 24.53
N GLN A 265 -0.91 20.48 23.30
CA GLN A 265 -0.09 20.71 22.11
C GLN A 265 1.33 20.14 22.27
N TYR A 266 1.43 18.91 22.76
CA TYR A 266 2.66 18.13 22.78
C TYR A 266 3.17 17.85 21.35
N LEU A 267 2.28 17.57 20.40
CA LEU A 267 2.62 17.17 19.03
C LEU A 267 3.17 18.30 18.15
N LYS A 268 3.09 19.56 18.60
CA LYS A 268 3.63 20.72 17.87
C LYS A 268 5.16 20.82 17.90
N ASP A 269 5.79 20.16 18.87
CA ASP A 269 7.21 20.29 19.16
C ASP A 269 7.74 18.91 19.52
N ALA A 270 8.62 18.37 18.67
CA ALA A 270 9.13 17.01 18.84
C ALA A 270 9.93 16.84 20.16
N SER A 271 10.45 17.93 20.74
CA SER A 271 11.19 17.88 22.01
C SER A 271 10.30 17.67 23.24
N LYS A 272 8.98 17.82 23.11
CA LYS A 272 8.02 17.67 24.22
C LYS A 272 7.58 16.24 24.53
N LEU A 273 7.95 15.27 23.69
CA LEU A 273 7.63 13.86 23.90
C LEU A 273 8.90 13.04 23.66
N GLY A 274 9.32 12.28 24.67
CA GLY A 274 10.50 11.43 24.56
C GLY A 274 10.42 10.18 25.42
N VAL A 275 11.56 9.75 25.95
CA VAL A 275 11.67 8.59 26.85
C VAL A 275 10.73 8.76 28.05
N GLY A 276 9.83 7.80 28.25
CA GLY A 276 8.85 7.79 29.33
C GLY A 276 7.52 8.48 29.01
N ASP A 277 7.42 9.18 27.88
CA ASP A 277 6.14 9.68 27.38
C ASP A 277 5.35 8.62 26.62
N THR A 278 4.10 8.94 26.33
CA THR A 278 3.15 8.00 25.72
C THR A 278 2.31 8.69 24.66
N LEU A 279 2.26 8.09 23.48
CA LEU A 279 1.39 8.45 22.37
C LEU A 279 0.41 7.30 22.13
N ILE A 280 -0.89 7.60 22.12
CA ILE A 280 -1.93 6.58 21.98
C ILE A 280 -2.59 6.69 20.61
N PHE A 281 -2.91 5.56 19.98
CA PHE A 281 -3.60 5.46 18.70
C PHE A 281 -4.95 4.77 18.90
N ALA A 282 -5.99 5.28 18.27
CA ALA A 282 -7.34 4.72 18.28
C ALA A 282 -7.99 4.83 16.89
N GLU A 283 -8.84 3.88 16.51
CA GLU A 283 -9.56 3.96 15.24
C GLU A 283 -10.67 5.04 15.29
N GLY A 284 -11.56 4.93 16.27
CA GLY A 284 -12.72 5.81 16.42
C GLY A 284 -12.46 7.06 17.26
N TYR A 285 -13.09 8.19 16.89
CA TYR A 285 -13.05 9.41 17.69
C TYR A 285 -13.59 9.22 19.11
N ALA A 286 -14.68 8.47 19.28
CA ALA A 286 -15.27 8.22 20.60
C ALA A 286 -14.33 7.41 21.51
N THR A 287 -13.72 6.34 20.96
CA THR A 287 -12.65 5.58 21.60
C THR A 287 -11.50 6.49 22.01
N GLY A 288 -10.97 7.30 21.07
CA GLY A 288 -9.85 8.20 21.34
C GLY A 288 -10.16 9.30 22.37
N ALA A 289 -11.35 9.91 22.32
CA ALA A 289 -11.78 10.92 23.28
C ALA A 289 -12.01 10.33 24.69
N SER A 290 -12.50 9.09 24.77
CA SER A 290 -12.59 8.36 26.05
C SER A 290 -11.21 8.04 26.60
N VAL A 291 -10.32 7.44 25.80
CA VAL A 291 -8.97 7.08 26.23
C VAL A 291 -8.14 8.31 26.61
N HIS A 292 -8.29 9.44 25.92
CA HIS A 292 -7.69 10.72 26.33
C HIS A 292 -8.20 11.17 27.71
N ARG A 293 -9.52 11.05 27.97
CA ARG A 293 -10.11 11.36 29.29
C ARG A 293 -9.59 10.43 30.40
N LEU A 294 -9.35 9.15 30.10
CA LEU A 294 -8.84 8.17 31.08
C LEU A 294 -7.34 8.33 31.39
N THR A 295 -6.56 8.89 30.48
CA THR A 295 -5.08 8.87 30.55
C THR A 295 -4.41 10.25 30.57
N HIS A 296 -5.11 11.29 30.12
CA HIS A 296 -4.60 12.62 29.83
C HIS A 296 -3.41 12.67 28.83
N LYS A 297 -3.11 11.55 28.14
CA LYS A 297 -2.05 11.47 27.12
C LYS A 297 -2.57 11.88 25.73
N PRO A 298 -1.70 12.37 24.81
CA PRO A 298 -2.10 12.68 23.45
C PRO A 298 -2.60 11.43 22.72
N VAL A 299 -3.72 11.56 21.99
CA VAL A 299 -4.35 10.46 21.24
C VAL A 299 -4.55 10.82 19.78
N LEU A 300 -4.16 9.91 18.87
CA LEU A 300 -4.37 10.03 17.44
C LEU A 300 -5.53 9.14 16.99
N VAL A 301 -6.52 9.75 16.35
CA VAL A 301 -7.65 9.06 15.75
C VAL A 301 -7.34 8.77 14.28
N THR A 302 -7.23 7.50 13.90
CA THR A 302 -6.80 7.07 12.54
C THR A 302 -7.96 6.79 11.58
N PHE A 303 -9.20 6.89 12.06
CA PHE A 303 -10.48 6.74 11.33
C PHE A 303 -10.83 5.37 10.75
N ASP A 304 -9.83 4.55 10.45
CA ASP A 304 -9.96 3.14 10.11
C ASP A 304 -8.70 2.34 10.50
N ALA A 305 -8.89 1.03 10.67
CA ALA A 305 -7.86 0.08 11.04
C ALA A 305 -6.70 -0.05 10.03
N ASP A 306 -6.96 0.13 8.72
CA ASP A 306 -5.92 -0.03 7.68
C ASP A 306 -4.97 1.19 7.61
N ASN A 307 -5.45 2.36 8.06
CA ASN A 307 -4.65 3.58 8.20
C ASN A 307 -3.77 3.58 9.46
N LEU A 308 -4.05 2.71 10.43
CA LEU A 308 -3.39 2.66 11.75
C LEU A 308 -1.87 2.47 11.65
N VAL A 309 -1.43 1.48 10.86
CA VAL A 309 0.00 1.19 10.61
C VAL A 309 0.71 2.40 10.00
N LYS A 310 0.09 3.03 8.99
CA LYS A 310 0.68 4.14 8.23
C LYS A 310 0.89 5.38 9.09
N VAL A 311 -0.10 5.70 9.94
CA VAL A 311 0.01 6.80 10.91
C VAL A 311 1.03 6.47 12.00
N ALA A 312 1.04 5.23 12.51
CA ALA A 312 2.00 4.80 13.53
C ALA A 312 3.45 4.91 13.05
N SER A 313 3.80 4.34 11.90
CA SER A 313 5.16 4.37 11.37
C SER A 313 5.65 5.81 11.14
N ALA A 314 4.81 6.69 10.59
CA ALA A 314 5.14 8.10 10.39
C ALA A 314 5.34 8.86 11.72
N MET A 315 4.62 8.49 12.77
CA MET A 315 4.82 9.07 14.11
C MET A 315 6.03 8.46 14.83
N ARG A 316 6.42 7.21 14.56
CA ARG A 316 7.64 6.60 15.12
C ARG A 316 8.89 7.23 14.54
N GLU A 317 8.88 7.57 13.25
CA GLU A 317 9.95 8.36 12.62
C GLU A 317 10.08 9.75 13.27
N LYS A 318 8.96 10.40 13.61
CA LYS A 318 8.95 11.74 14.24
C LYS A 318 9.23 11.73 15.76
N PHE A 319 8.87 10.65 16.45
CA PHE A 319 9.00 10.47 17.89
C PHE A 319 9.63 9.09 18.19
N PRO A 320 10.95 8.93 18.00
CA PRO A 320 11.61 7.63 18.08
C PRO A 320 11.48 6.97 19.46
N ASP A 321 11.55 7.75 20.55
CA ASP A 321 11.66 7.23 21.92
C ASP A 321 10.35 7.17 22.71
N VAL A 322 9.21 7.55 22.11
CA VAL A 322 7.91 7.59 22.81
C VAL A 322 7.30 6.19 22.97
N THR A 323 6.62 5.90 24.07
CA THR A 323 5.85 4.65 24.20
C THR A 323 4.60 4.74 23.30
N MET A 324 4.41 3.78 22.39
CA MET A 324 3.25 3.76 21.50
C MET A 324 2.22 2.72 21.93
N LEU A 325 1.00 3.18 22.25
CA LEU A 325 -0.11 2.32 22.68
C LEU A 325 -1.25 2.33 21.66
N PHE A 326 -1.79 1.15 21.34
CA PHE A 326 -2.88 0.97 20.40
C PHE A 326 -4.15 0.58 21.16
N ALA A 327 -5.04 1.55 21.37
CA ALA A 327 -6.35 1.34 21.97
C ALA A 327 -7.31 0.72 20.93
N ALA A 328 -7.19 -0.59 20.76
CA ALA A 328 -7.93 -1.37 19.78
C ALA A 328 -9.40 -1.58 20.19
N ASP A 329 -10.30 -1.54 19.21
CA ASP A 329 -11.69 -1.97 19.37
C ASP A 329 -11.75 -3.52 19.31
N ASP A 330 -12.51 -4.16 20.19
CA ASP A 330 -12.71 -5.62 20.20
C ASP A 330 -13.91 -6.01 19.30
N ASP A 331 -13.61 -6.36 18.05
CA ASP A 331 -14.59 -6.78 17.05
C ASP A 331 -15.12 -8.22 17.28
N HIS A 332 -15.22 -8.71 18.52
CA HIS A 332 -15.67 -10.08 18.85
C HIS A 332 -16.96 -10.52 18.13
N HIS A 333 -17.91 -9.61 17.92
CA HIS A 333 -19.14 -9.89 17.16
C HIS A 333 -18.93 -10.31 15.68
N LEU A 334 -17.74 -10.10 15.11
CA LEU A 334 -17.35 -10.60 13.79
C LEU A 334 -16.95 -12.07 13.83
N THR A 335 -16.35 -12.53 14.93
CA THR A 335 -15.89 -13.91 15.09
C THR A 335 -17.05 -14.87 15.40
N THR A 336 -18.17 -14.35 15.91
CA THR A 336 -19.37 -15.13 16.27
C THR A 336 -20.47 -15.13 15.20
N ARG A 337 -20.16 -14.76 13.95
CA ARG A 337 -21.12 -14.79 12.83
C ARG A 337 -21.19 -16.19 12.23
N GLU A 338 -22.30 -16.50 11.55
CA GLU A 338 -22.48 -17.75 10.77
C GLU A 338 -21.32 -18.04 9.82
N ASN A 339 -20.79 -16.99 9.17
CA ASN A 339 -19.50 -17.00 8.51
C ASN A 339 -18.54 -16.11 9.33
N PRO A 340 -17.71 -16.68 10.22
CA PRO A 340 -16.79 -15.93 11.05
C PRO A 340 -15.85 -15.04 10.23
N LEU A 341 -15.64 -13.82 10.71
CA LEU A 341 -14.64 -12.90 10.18
C LEU A 341 -13.59 -12.60 11.26
N PRO A 342 -12.35 -12.28 10.86
CA PRO A 342 -11.29 -11.91 11.79
C PRO A 342 -11.66 -10.70 12.66
N ASN A 343 -11.02 -10.60 13.84
CA ASN A 343 -11.17 -9.45 14.73
C ASN A 343 -10.29 -8.31 14.21
N LYS A 344 -10.76 -7.63 13.17
CA LYS A 344 -9.96 -6.69 12.38
C LYS A 344 -9.36 -5.57 13.24
N GLY A 345 -10.11 -5.01 14.19
CA GLY A 345 -9.60 -4.00 15.13
C GLY A 345 -8.36 -4.48 15.90
N ILE A 346 -8.43 -5.67 16.52
CA ILE A 346 -7.28 -6.23 17.26
C ILE A 346 -6.13 -6.63 16.33
N GLU A 347 -6.40 -7.30 15.20
CA GLU A 347 -5.36 -7.75 14.28
C GLU A 347 -4.56 -6.59 13.67
N LYS A 348 -5.24 -5.52 13.27
CA LYS A 348 -4.59 -4.32 12.72
C LYS A 348 -3.85 -3.52 13.78
N ALA A 349 -4.34 -3.49 15.02
CA ALA A 349 -3.59 -2.94 16.14
C ALA A 349 -2.31 -3.74 16.43
N GLN A 350 -2.36 -5.07 16.33
CA GLN A 350 -1.16 -5.92 16.46
C GLN A 350 -0.17 -5.74 15.29
N GLU A 351 -0.67 -5.55 14.07
CA GLU A 351 0.15 -5.22 12.90
C GLU A 351 0.86 -3.88 13.08
N ALA A 352 0.13 -2.84 13.50
CA ALA A 352 0.70 -1.52 13.75
C ALA A 352 1.70 -1.54 14.92
N ALA A 353 1.37 -2.22 16.02
CA ALA A 353 2.24 -2.42 17.17
C ALA A 353 3.59 -3.06 16.80
N ARG A 354 3.57 -4.14 16.01
CA ARG A 354 4.80 -4.80 15.49
C ARG A 354 5.59 -3.93 14.53
N ALA A 355 4.96 -2.99 13.83
CA ALA A 355 5.62 -2.11 12.86
C ALA A 355 6.34 -0.91 13.51
N VAL A 356 6.16 -0.68 14.82
CA VAL A 356 6.72 0.47 15.53
C VAL A 356 7.24 0.15 16.94
N ASP A 357 7.40 -1.12 17.31
CA ASP A 357 7.76 -1.53 18.67
C ASP A 357 6.84 -0.87 19.72
N GLY A 358 5.55 -1.18 19.61
CA GLY A 358 4.48 -0.65 20.46
C GLY A 358 3.55 -1.74 21.01
N TYR A 359 2.52 -1.34 21.75
CA TYR A 359 1.72 -2.24 22.58
C TYR A 359 0.23 -2.14 22.27
N VAL A 360 -0.46 -3.28 22.18
CA VAL A 360 -1.93 -3.31 22.01
C VAL A 360 -2.62 -3.34 23.37
N VAL A 361 -3.58 -2.43 23.57
CA VAL A 361 -4.31 -2.21 24.82
C VAL A 361 -5.82 -2.27 24.54
N PRO A 362 -6.40 -3.48 24.37
CA PRO A 362 -7.83 -3.64 24.10
C PRO A 362 -8.65 -3.60 25.41
N PRO A 363 -9.95 -3.25 25.38
CA PRO A 363 -10.82 -3.36 26.53
C PRO A 363 -11.06 -4.83 26.89
N LEU A 364 -10.91 -5.21 28.17
CA LEU A 364 -11.29 -6.54 28.63
C LEU A 364 -12.77 -6.57 29.03
N LEU A 365 -13.58 -6.98 28.07
CA LEU A 365 -15.03 -7.17 28.18
C LEU A 365 -15.36 -8.58 28.70
N ASN A 366 -16.25 -8.68 29.68
CA ASN A 366 -16.81 -9.95 30.14
C ASN A 366 -17.95 -10.45 29.23
N SER A 367 -18.40 -11.69 29.43
CA SER A 367 -19.43 -12.31 28.58
C SER A 367 -20.76 -11.54 28.55
N ALA A 368 -21.17 -10.89 29.65
CA ALA A 368 -22.40 -10.10 29.69
C ALA A 368 -22.26 -8.77 28.93
N GLU A 369 -21.11 -8.14 28.99
CA GLU A 369 -20.77 -6.93 28.22
C GLU A 369 -20.66 -7.22 26.72
N LYS A 370 -20.05 -8.36 26.36
CA LYS A 370 -20.03 -8.83 24.97
C LYS A 370 -21.43 -9.14 24.45
N ALA A 371 -22.29 -9.76 25.27
CA ALA A 371 -23.71 -9.98 24.93
C ALA A 371 -24.51 -8.67 24.78
N LYS A 372 -24.20 -7.62 25.55
CA LYS A 372 -24.72 -6.25 25.36
C LYS A 372 -24.19 -5.56 24.08
N GLY A 373 -23.19 -6.14 23.42
CA GLY A 373 -22.60 -5.60 22.19
C GLY A 373 -21.56 -4.49 22.40
N LEU A 374 -21.01 -4.33 23.61
CA LEU A 374 -19.84 -3.46 23.86
C LEU A 374 -18.66 -3.94 23.01
N LYS A 375 -17.83 -3.01 22.51
CA LYS A 375 -16.64 -3.33 21.69
C LYS A 375 -15.44 -2.46 22.01
N ASP A 376 -15.67 -1.17 22.23
CA ASP A 376 -14.61 -0.17 22.34
C ASP A 376 -14.42 0.34 23.79
N TRP A 377 -13.34 1.09 24.03
CA TRP A 377 -13.08 1.75 25.32
C TRP A 377 -14.16 2.77 25.71
N ASN A 378 -14.88 3.35 24.75
CA ASN A 378 -15.95 4.30 25.00
C ASN A 378 -17.19 3.60 25.59
N ASP A 379 -17.60 2.47 25.00
CA ASP A 379 -18.75 1.70 25.47
C ASP A 379 -18.45 1.10 26.86
N LEU A 380 -17.22 0.61 27.08
CA LEU A 380 -16.75 0.18 28.40
C LEU A 380 -16.79 1.31 29.45
N THR A 381 -16.34 2.52 29.08
CA THR A 381 -16.35 3.68 29.99
C THR A 381 -17.77 4.10 30.33
N ASN A 382 -18.70 4.03 29.37
CA ASN A 382 -20.12 4.32 29.60
C ASN A 382 -20.83 3.28 30.48
N GLU A 383 -20.44 2.00 30.41
CA GLU A 383 -21.02 0.93 31.23
C GLU A 383 -20.43 0.89 32.66
N ARG A 384 -19.12 1.10 32.82
CA ARG A 384 -18.42 0.92 34.11
C ARG A 384 -18.05 2.22 34.84
N GLY A 385 -18.06 3.36 34.16
CA GLY A 385 -17.57 4.64 34.66
C GLY A 385 -16.06 4.82 34.53
N ASP A 386 -15.64 6.09 34.52
CA ASP A 386 -14.27 6.53 34.21
C ASP A 386 -13.21 5.84 35.10
N ASP A 387 -13.38 5.81 36.42
CA ASP A 387 -12.38 5.23 37.34
C ASP A 387 -12.07 3.75 37.06
N LYS A 388 -13.11 2.94 36.79
CA LYS A 388 -12.95 1.50 36.51
C LYS A 388 -12.36 1.27 35.13
N ALA A 389 -12.69 2.11 34.15
CA ALA A 389 -12.11 2.06 32.82
C ALA A 389 -10.63 2.49 32.85
N ALA A 390 -10.28 3.56 33.56
CA ALA A 390 -8.91 4.03 33.75
C ALA A 390 -8.05 2.97 34.46
N TYR A 391 -8.56 2.38 35.55
CA TYR A 391 -7.89 1.26 36.23
C TYR A 391 -7.65 0.08 35.28
N GLN A 392 -8.64 -0.33 34.49
CA GLN A 392 -8.45 -1.42 33.53
C GLN A 392 -7.42 -1.05 32.45
N PHE A 393 -7.45 0.18 31.93
CA PHE A 393 -6.50 0.66 30.93
C PHE A 393 -5.06 0.58 31.46
N VAL A 394 -4.80 1.14 32.65
CA VAL A 394 -3.48 1.08 33.31
C VAL A 394 -3.02 -0.36 33.52
N MET A 395 -3.92 -1.26 33.95
CA MET A 395 -3.58 -2.67 34.15
C MET A 395 -3.32 -3.43 32.84
N GLN A 396 -4.02 -3.12 31.74
CA GLN A 396 -3.69 -3.69 30.43
C GLN A 396 -2.36 -3.16 29.90
N THR A 397 -2.11 -1.85 30.02
CA THR A 397 -0.83 -1.23 29.61
C THR A 397 0.35 -1.84 30.36
N ARG A 398 0.26 -1.98 31.70
CA ARG A 398 1.30 -2.66 32.51
C ARG A 398 1.52 -4.09 32.05
N LYS A 399 0.45 -4.87 31.87
CA LYS A 399 0.54 -6.26 31.39
C LYS A 399 1.22 -6.34 30.02
N ALA A 400 0.90 -5.44 29.09
CA ALA A 400 1.52 -5.42 27.77
C ALA A 400 3.02 -5.12 27.84
N LEU A 401 3.42 -4.10 28.63
CA LEU A 401 4.82 -3.73 28.86
C LEU A 401 5.62 -4.85 29.54
N ASP A 402 5.07 -5.48 30.59
CA ASP A 402 5.77 -6.50 31.36
C ASP A 402 5.87 -7.83 30.59
N CYS A 403 4.87 -8.17 29.77
CA CYS A 403 4.96 -9.31 28.85
C CYS A 403 6.06 -9.17 27.79
N GLU A 404 6.47 -7.95 27.43
CA GLU A 404 7.58 -7.74 26.50
C GLU A 404 8.93 -7.86 27.20
N LYS A 405 9.12 -7.24 28.38
CA LYS A 405 10.34 -7.41 29.18
C LYS A 405 10.64 -8.89 29.45
N ILE A 406 9.61 -9.71 29.69
CA ILE A 406 9.77 -11.17 29.85
C ILE A 406 10.30 -11.80 28.55
N LYS A 407 9.75 -11.44 27.38
CA LYS A 407 10.24 -11.93 26.09
C LYS A 407 11.68 -11.49 25.81
N GLU A 408 12.05 -10.25 26.11
CA GLU A 408 13.43 -9.75 25.98
C GLU A 408 14.40 -10.53 26.88
N LEU A 409 13.99 -10.81 28.12
CA LEU A 409 14.76 -11.64 29.06
C LEU A 409 14.87 -13.11 28.61
N GLU A 410 13.86 -13.66 27.94
CA GLU A 410 13.90 -15.01 27.37
C GLU A 410 14.75 -15.07 26.08
N HIS A 411 14.68 -14.05 25.22
CA HIS A 411 15.48 -13.94 24.00
C HIS A 411 16.97 -13.76 24.32
N SER A 412 17.29 -12.91 25.30
CA SER A 412 18.66 -12.68 25.77
C SER A 412 19.26 -13.85 26.58
N ARG A 413 18.43 -14.83 26.99
CA ARG A 413 18.86 -16.07 27.66
C ARG A 413 19.02 -17.26 26.70
N SER A 414 18.70 -17.12 25.41
CA SER A 414 18.93 -18.17 24.42
C SER A 414 20.40 -18.18 23.94
N PRO A 415 21.04 -19.34 23.72
CA PRO A 415 22.48 -19.45 23.97
C PRO A 415 23.35 -18.91 22.82
N LYS A 416 24.38 -18.13 23.18
CA LYS A 416 25.62 -18.11 22.38
C LYS A 416 26.15 -19.55 22.33
N LYS A 417 26.38 -20.07 21.12
CA LYS A 417 26.95 -21.42 20.90
C LYS A 417 28.14 -21.67 21.82
N GLU A 418 28.12 -22.79 22.52
CA GLU A 418 29.32 -23.37 23.13
C GLU A 418 30.34 -23.63 22.01
N MET A 419 31.43 -22.87 21.99
CA MET A 419 32.54 -23.10 21.08
C MET A 419 33.85 -22.63 21.70
N SER A 420 34.17 -23.19 22.87
CA SER A 420 35.49 -23.07 23.51
C SER A 420 35.62 -24.06 24.68
N ARG A 421 35.76 -25.36 24.38
CA ARG A 421 36.33 -26.34 25.33
C ARG A 421 36.95 -27.58 24.68
N GLU A 422 37.74 -27.36 23.62
CA GLU A 422 38.82 -28.26 23.21
C GLU A 422 40.14 -27.48 23.22
N LEU A 423 40.78 -27.43 24.38
CA LEU A 423 42.22 -27.24 24.62
C LEU A 423 42.41 -27.02 26.13
N GLU A 424 42.47 -28.12 26.88
CA GLU A 424 43.40 -28.35 28.01
C GLU A 424 43.01 -29.65 28.76
N VAL A 425 43.83 -30.68 28.51
CA VAL A 425 44.38 -31.70 29.44
C VAL A 425 44.34 -33.11 28.82
N ALA A 426 45.54 -33.72 28.77
CA ALA A 426 45.90 -35.07 28.33
C ALA A 426 45.90 -35.32 26.81
#